data_AF-A0A7W8KIU0-F1
#
_entry.id   AF-A0A7W8KIU0-F1
#
_cell.length_a   1.000
_cell.length_b   1.000
_cell.length_c   1.000
_cell.angle_alpha   90.00
_cell.angle_beta   90.00
_cell.angle_gamma   90.00
#
_symmetry.space_group_name_H-M   'P 1'
#
loop_
_entity.id
_entity.type
_entity.pdbx_description
1 polymer ?
#
loop_
_entity_poly.entity_id
_entity_poly.type
_entity_poly.pdbx_seq_one_letter_code
_entity_poly.pdbx_strand_id
1 'polypeptide(L)'
;MRALDTIAESIRIGYVHPTKVLNTLIEVENEGGLGAVRRIERHLSLGATALRDRQHPNSDTAQQWLNSTRAYLITQAERKQAV
;
A
#
# COMPACT_ATOMS: atom_id res chain seq x y z
N MET A 1 -12.94 -4.31 0.61
CA MET A 1 -12.50 -5.24 -0.48
C MET A 1 -11.89 -4.50 -1.69
N ARG A 2 -12.35 -3.30 -2.06
CA ARG A 2 -11.87 -2.52 -3.23
C ARG A 2 -10.39 -2.10 -3.24
N ALA A 3 -9.73 -2.02 -2.08
CA ALA A 3 -8.36 -1.53 -1.99
C ALA A 3 -7.34 -2.50 -2.61
N LEU A 4 -7.47 -3.81 -2.33
CA LEU A 4 -6.58 -4.82 -2.92
C LEU A 4 -6.78 -4.93 -4.43
N ASP A 5 -8.01 -4.78 -4.92
CA ASP A 5 -8.29 -4.75 -6.36
C ASP A 5 -7.63 -3.54 -7.03
N THR A 6 -7.72 -2.36 -6.41
CA THR A 6 -7.06 -1.14 -6.89
C THR A 6 -5.55 -1.30 -6.94
N ILE A 7 -4.96 -1.88 -5.89
CA ILE A 7 -3.52 -2.15 -5.81
C ILE A 7 -3.12 -3.15 -6.90
N ALA A 8 -3.81 -4.28 -6.99
CA ALA A 8 -3.52 -5.32 -7.98
C ALA A 8 -3.62 -4.79 -9.41
N GLU A 9 -4.65 -4.01 -9.71
CA GLU A 9 -4.82 -3.37 -11.02
C GLU A 9 -3.66 -2.42 -11.34
N SER A 10 -3.27 -1.58 -10.39
CA SER A 10 -2.15 -0.65 -10.58
C SER A 10 -0.81 -1.36 -10.83
N ILE A 11 -0.58 -2.49 -10.14
CA ILE A 11 0.61 -3.34 -10.37
C ILE A 11 0.52 -3.99 -11.75
N ARG A 12 -0.67 -4.44 -12.17
CA ARG A 12 -0.89 -5.03 -13.48
C ARG A 12 -0.58 -4.06 -14.61
N ILE A 13 -0.98 -2.79 -14.48
CA ILE A 13 -0.70 -1.74 -15.48
C ILE A 13 0.69 -1.10 -15.34
N GLY A 14 1.37 -1.29 -14.20
CA GLY A 14 2.71 -0.74 -13.93
C GLY A 14 2.72 0.73 -13.53
N TYR A 15 1.58 1.29 -13.11
CA TYR A 15 1.45 2.70 -12.80
C TYR A 15 0.46 2.96 -11.67
N VAL A 16 0.82 3.88 -10.77
CA VAL A 16 -0.11 4.44 -9.79
C VAL A 16 0.19 5.93 -9.57
N HIS A 17 -0.86 6.75 -9.54
CA HIS A 17 -0.72 8.16 -9.18
C HIS A 17 -0.61 8.32 -7.65
N PRO A 18 0.26 9.20 -7.11
CA PRO A 18 0.43 9.39 -5.67
C PRO A 18 -0.89 9.69 -4.91
N THR A 19 -1.76 10.52 -5.48
CA THR A 19 -3.08 10.80 -4.90
C THR A 19 -3.94 9.55 -4.78
N LYS A 20 -3.86 8.62 -5.75
CA LYS A 20 -4.62 7.37 -5.70
C LYS A 20 -4.12 6.49 -4.56
N VAL A 21 -2.80 6.44 -4.35
CA VAL A 21 -2.20 5.73 -3.22
C VAL A 21 -2.73 6.27 -1.89
N LEU A 22 -2.63 7.58 -1.68
CA LEU A 22 -3.08 8.21 -0.43
C LEU A 22 -4.57 8.00 -0.18
N ASN A 23 -5.42 8.24 -1.20
CA ASN A 23 -6.87 8.07 -1.05
C ASN A 23 -7.22 6.63 -0.69
N THR A 24 -6.59 5.63 -1.33
CA THR A 24 -6.82 4.23 -1.01
C THR A 24 -6.39 3.89 0.42
N LEU A 25 -5.27 4.44 0.92
CA LEU A 25 -4.83 4.20 2.30
C LEU A 25 -5.76 4.85 3.33
N ILE A 26 -6.24 6.06 3.06
CA ILE A 26 -7.23 6.77 3.88
C ILE A 26 -8.54 5.98 3.91
N GLU A 27 -9.02 5.50 2.77
CA GLU A 27 -10.23 4.67 2.68
C GLU A 27 -10.10 3.39 3.52
N VAL A 28 -8.96 2.68 3.41
CA VAL A 28 -8.68 1.48 4.20
C VAL A 28 -8.64 1.79 5.70
N GLU A 29 -8.02 2.91 6.09
CA GLU A 29 -8.03 3.34 7.49
C GLU A 29 -9.45 3.68 7.97
N ASN A 30 -10.25 4.38 7.17
CA ASN A 30 -11.62 4.72 7.54
C ASN A 30 -12.50 3.48 7.71
N GLU A 31 -12.30 2.45 6.87
CA GLU A 31 -13.07 1.20 6.93
C GLU A 31 -12.69 0.29 8.11
N GLY A 32 -11.43 0.29 8.56
CA GLY A 32 -10.95 -0.71 9.51
C GLY A 32 -9.79 -0.29 10.42
N GLY A 33 -9.58 1.02 10.54
CA GLY A 33 -8.50 1.65 11.28
C GLY A 33 -7.10 1.34 10.74
N LEU A 34 -6.08 1.79 11.47
CA LEU A 34 -4.68 1.48 11.16
C LEU A 34 -4.38 -0.03 11.14
N GLY A 35 -5.19 -0.86 11.82
CA GLY A 35 -5.08 -2.31 11.75
C GLY A 35 -5.33 -2.87 10.34
N ALA A 36 -6.24 -2.26 9.58
CA ALA A 36 -6.49 -2.61 8.19
C ALA A 36 -5.31 -2.20 7.29
N VAL A 37 -4.76 -1.00 7.49
CA VAL A 37 -3.58 -0.52 6.75
C VAL A 37 -2.38 -1.44 7.00
N ARG A 38 -2.16 -1.89 8.24
CA ARG A 38 -1.12 -2.87 8.58
C ARG A 38 -1.32 -4.24 7.92
N ARG A 39 -2.56 -4.67 7.67
CA ARG A 39 -2.82 -5.89 6.90
C ARG A 39 -2.41 -5.71 5.43
N ILE A 40 -2.76 -4.57 4.83
CA ILE A 40 -2.33 -4.22 3.48
C ILE A 40 -0.81 -4.18 3.37
N GLU A 41 -0.11 -3.57 4.33
CA GLU A 41 1.36 -3.55 4.36
C GLU A 41 1.96 -4.96 4.32
N ARG A 42 1.44 -5.90 5.12
CA ARG A 42 1.90 -7.29 5.11
C ARG A 42 1.66 -7.98 3.77
N HIS A 43 0.48 -7.80 3.17
CA HIS A 43 0.18 -8.35 1.85
C HIS A 43 1.11 -7.78 0.77
N LEU A 44 1.35 -6.46 0.80
CA LEU A 44 2.28 -5.78 -0.10
C LEU A 44 3.72 -6.25 0.09
N SER A 45 4.16 -6.49 1.33
CA SER A 45 5.51 -6.99 1.62
C SER A 45 5.72 -8.37 0.99
N LEU A 46 4.76 -9.29 1.18
CA LEU A 46 4.83 -10.63 0.58
C LEU A 46 4.74 -10.57 -0.95
N GLY A 47 3.82 -9.76 -1.47
CA GLY A 47 3.60 -9.59 -2.91
C GLY A 47 4.79 -8.96 -3.63
N ALA A 48 5.38 -7.90 -3.06
CA ALA A 48 6.54 -7.23 -3.64
C ALA A 48 7.77 -8.15 -3.71
N THR A 49 8.01 -8.96 -2.68
CA THR A 49 9.06 -9.99 -2.71
C THR A 49 8.78 -11.02 -3.79
N ALA A 50 7.57 -11.60 -3.82
CA ALA A 50 7.23 -12.62 -4.82
C ALA A 50 7.32 -12.10 -6.28
N LEU A 51 6.92 -10.85 -6.52
CA LEU A 51 7.03 -10.21 -7.84
C LEU A 51 8.49 -9.98 -8.23
N ARG A 52 9.32 -9.55 -7.28
CA ARG A 52 10.76 -9.34 -7.49
C ARG A 52 11.49 -10.64 -7.79
N ASP A 53 11.23 -11.69 -7.02
CA ASP A 53 11.87 -13.01 -7.20
C ASP A 53 11.55 -13.61 -8.58
N ARG A 54 10.37 -13.29 -9.12
CA ARG A 54 9.92 -13.70 -10.46
C ARG A 54 10.34 -12.73 -11.57
N GLN A 55 11.07 -11.66 -11.24
CA GLN A 55 11.44 -10.59 -12.18
C GLN A 55 10.22 -10.02 -12.93
N HIS A 56 9.09 -9.86 -12.23
CA HIS A 56 7.89 -9.30 -12.82
C HIS A 56 8.15 -7.86 -13.30
N PRO A 57 7.73 -7.47 -14.52
CA PRO A 57 8.07 -6.18 -15.12
C PRO A 57 7.65 -4.96 -14.29
N ASN A 58 6.60 -5.13 -13.47
CA ASN A 58 6.03 -4.06 -12.65
C ASN A 58 6.32 -4.24 -11.14
N SER A 59 7.42 -4.93 -10.78
CA SER A 59 7.81 -5.10 -9.37
C SER A 59 8.01 -3.75 -8.65
N ASP A 60 8.43 -2.72 -9.38
CA ASP A 60 8.66 -1.39 -8.84
C ASP A 60 7.36 -0.72 -8.38
N THR A 61 6.25 -0.90 -9.10
CA THR A 61 4.94 -0.39 -8.69
C THR A 61 4.48 -1.04 -7.39
N ALA A 62 4.71 -2.35 -7.21
CA ALA A 62 4.43 -3.04 -5.96
C ALA A 62 5.30 -2.49 -4.81
N GLN A 63 6.58 -2.19 -5.09
CA GLN A 63 7.49 -1.58 -4.13
C GLN A 63 7.06 -0.15 -3.76
N GLN A 64 6.57 0.64 -4.71
CA GLN A 64 6.04 1.99 -4.46
C GLN A 64 4.83 1.96 -3.52
N TRP A 65 3.92 1.01 -3.72
CA TRP A 65 2.81 0.79 -2.80
C TRP A 65 3.29 0.43 -1.39
N LEU A 66 4.25 -0.50 -1.28
CA LEU A 66 4.80 -0.90 0.01
C LEU A 66 5.45 0.27 0.75
N ASN A 67 6.31 1.03 0.05
CA ASN A 67 7.00 2.18 0.63
C ASN A 67 6.03 3.26 1.08
N SER A 68 5.04 3.59 0.24
CA SER A 68 4.01 4.58 0.57
C SER A 68 3.15 4.15 1.75
N THR A 69 2.79 2.86 1.82
CA THR A 69 2.02 2.31 2.95
C THR A 69 2.80 2.41 4.26
N ARG A 70 4.10 2.12 4.23
CA ARG A 70 4.98 2.27 5.40
C ARG A 70 5.12 3.72 5.84
N ALA A 71 5.34 4.63 4.88
CA ALA A 71 5.41 6.06 5.17
C ALA A 71 4.11 6.57 5.80
N TYR A 72 2.96 6.17 5.26
CA TYR A 72 1.65 6.51 5.82
C TYR A 72 1.50 6.03 7.27
N LEU A 73 1.88 4.77 7.55
CA LEU A 73 1.82 4.22 8.91
C LEU A 73 2.72 4.96 9.90
N ILE A 74 3.92 5.38 9.48
CA ILE A 74 4.83 6.19 10.30
C ILE A 74 4.18 7.54 10.62
N THR A 75 3.70 8.26 9.59
CA THR A 75 3.05 9.57 9.78
C THR A 75 1.83 9.48 10.70
N GLN A 76 1.04 8.41 10.61
CA GLN A 76 -0.12 8.24 11.51
C GLN A 76 0.30 7.88 12.95
N ALA A 77 1.41 7.17 13.13
CA ALA A 77 1.97 6.90 14.46
C ALA A 77 2.44 8.20 15.13
N GLU A 78 3.14 9.07 14.39
CA GLU A 78 3.57 10.39 14.86
C GLU A 78 2.38 11.28 15.23
N ARG A 79 1.33 11.30 14.41
CA ARG A 79 0.11 12.07 14.70
C ARG A 79 -0.57 11.62 16.00
N LYS A 80 -0.60 10.32 16.30
CA LYS A 80 -1.20 9.80 17.54
C LYS A 80 -0.38 10.12 18.80
N GLN A 81 0.90 10.38 18.68
CA GLN A 81 1.75 10.79 19.82
C GLN A 81 1.65 12.29 20.12
N ALA A 82 1.20 13.08 19.15
CA ALA A 82 1.06 14.53 19.27
C ALA A 82 -0.31 14.99 19.82
N VAL A 83 -1.23 14.06 20.10
CA VAL A 83 -2.59 14.29 20.63
C VAL A 83 -2.69 13.68 22.02
#